data_AF-A0A0P0GRV1-F1
#
_entry.id   AF-A0A0P0GRV1-F1
#
_cell.length_a   1.000
_cell.length_b   1.000
_cell.length_c   1.000
_cell.angle_alpha   90.00
_cell.angle_beta   90.00
_cell.angle_gamma   90.00
#
_symmetry.space_group_name_H-M   'P 1'
#
loop_
_entity.id
_entity.type
_entity.pdbx_description
1 polymer ?
#
loop_
_entity_poly.entity_id
_entity_poly.type
_entity_poly.pdbx_seq_one_letter_code
_entity_poly.pdbx_strand_id
1 'polypeptide(L)'
;MKTLVLSVVFAVTSIVNAVNNNSLEGFAYNTRMDGDRVETKNVYKVKEDKYLQNHLQYNYAYDAEGRVSSKEVSKWSKGNQRFEKQYCLNFSYDGGEVNVEYAAWNRKDNAYTDVKTKAVYQINGMGVNYQSYEWNKKESSWNLMVEHSTQPEEIILFAEK
;
A
#
# COMPACT_ATOMS: atom_id res chain seq x y z
N MET A 1 -2.49 18.62 12.11
CA MET A 1 -3.03 17.51 11.31
C MET A 1 -1.85 16.72 10.77
N LYS A 2 -1.76 15.41 11.03
CA LYS A 2 -0.64 14.59 10.55
C LYS A 2 -0.92 14.30 9.08
N THR A 3 -0.13 14.90 8.20
CA THR A 3 -0.06 14.61 6.76
C THR A 3 0.00 13.09 6.59
N LEU A 4 -1.08 12.48 6.12
CA LEU A 4 -1.05 11.13 5.58
C LEU A 4 -0.21 11.25 4.31
N VAL A 5 1.09 11.08 4.50
CA VAL A 5 2.09 11.01 3.43
C VAL A 5 1.55 10.00 2.42
N LEU A 6 1.42 10.45 1.16
CA LEU A 6 1.22 9.63 -0.02
C LEU A 6 2.11 8.39 0.09
N SER A 7 1.56 7.30 0.60
CA SER A 7 2.09 5.98 0.33
C SER A 7 1.30 5.53 -0.87
N VAL A 8 1.80 5.86 -2.05
CA VAL A 8 1.22 5.35 -3.29
C VAL A 8 1.32 3.84 -3.21
N VAL A 9 0.17 3.21 -3.01
CA VAL A 9 0.07 1.77 -2.98
C VAL A 9 -0.03 1.33 -4.44
N PHE A 10 1.13 1.23 -5.11
CA PHE A 10 1.23 0.68 -6.45
C PHE A 10 1.02 -0.84 -6.39
N ALA A 11 -0.24 -1.27 -6.34
CA ALA A 11 -0.60 -2.54 -6.96
C ALA A 11 -0.83 -2.25 -8.44
N VAL A 12 0.26 -2.21 -9.20
CA VAL A 12 0.16 -2.18 -10.64
C VAL A 12 1.18 -3.17 -11.17
N THR A 13 0.64 -4.29 -11.64
CA THR A 13 1.21 -5.21 -12.63
C THR A 13 2.51 -5.94 -12.29
N SER A 14 2.43 -7.26 -12.47
CA SER A 14 3.44 -8.31 -12.31
C SER A 14 4.73 -8.14 -13.12
N ILE A 15 4.99 -7.00 -13.77
CA ILE A 15 6.22 -6.71 -14.50
C ILE A 15 6.48 -5.20 -14.48
N VAL A 16 6.96 -4.68 -13.35
CA VAL A 16 7.80 -3.47 -13.37
C VAL A 16 9.17 -3.95 -12.91
N ASN A 17 10.06 -4.10 -13.89
CA ASN A 17 11.42 -4.59 -13.80
C ASN A 17 12.04 -4.56 -12.40
N ALA A 18 12.63 -5.69 -12.01
CA ALA A 18 13.62 -5.78 -10.96
C ALA A 18 14.50 -4.51 -10.94
N VAL A 19 14.59 -3.86 -9.78
CA VAL A 19 15.53 -2.75 -9.52
C VAL A 19 15.23 -1.48 -10.34
N ASN A 20 14.70 -0.43 -9.71
CA ASN A 20 15.26 0.94 -9.77
C ASN A 20 14.36 1.99 -9.07
N ASN A 21 14.96 2.66 -8.08
CA ASN A 21 14.72 4.06 -7.67
C ASN A 21 13.49 4.45 -6.82
N ASN A 22 13.06 3.60 -5.88
CA ASN A 22 12.20 4.04 -4.76
C ASN A 22 12.93 3.97 -3.39
N SER A 23 14.26 4.13 -3.40
CA SER A 23 15.01 4.30 -2.16
C SER A 23 14.85 5.74 -1.67
N LEU A 24 14.06 5.91 -0.62
CA LEU A 24 14.07 7.16 0.13
C LEU A 24 15.46 7.37 0.74
N GLU A 25 15.95 8.60 0.66
CA GLU A 25 17.19 9.01 1.31
C GLU A 25 17.15 8.64 2.81
N GLY A 26 18.27 8.15 3.33
CA GLY A 26 18.38 7.66 4.71
C GLY A 26 17.80 6.26 4.96
N PHE A 27 17.43 5.51 3.91
CA PHE A 27 16.97 4.12 4.03
C PHE A 27 17.72 3.16 3.09
N ALA A 28 17.92 1.94 3.58
CA ALA A 28 18.43 0.81 2.81
C ALA A 28 17.39 -0.33 2.80
N TYR A 29 17.48 -1.20 1.79
CA TYR A 29 16.46 -2.20 1.52
C TYR A 29 17.11 -3.55 1.23
N ASN A 30 16.55 -4.61 1.79
CA ASN A 30 16.92 -5.99 1.47
C ASN A 30 15.67 -6.74 1.03
N THR A 31 15.68 -7.31 -0.18
CA THR A 31 14.53 -7.99 -0.77
C THR A 31 14.84 -9.47 -0.92
N ARG A 32 13.95 -10.32 -0.41
CA ARG A 32 13.97 -11.77 -0.60
C ARG A 32 12.94 -12.13 -1.67
N MET A 33 13.37 -12.93 -2.63
CA MET A 33 12.52 -13.43 -3.71
C MET A 33 12.17 -14.89 -3.46
N ASP A 34 10.97 -15.29 -3.89
CA ASP A 34 10.54 -16.67 -4.07
C ASP A 34 10.19 -16.88 -5.55
N GLY A 35 11.09 -17.51 -6.30
CA GLY A 35 11.08 -17.47 -7.76
C GLY A 35 11.13 -16.03 -8.28
N ASP A 36 10.15 -15.66 -9.09
CA ASP A 36 10.02 -14.31 -9.65
C ASP A 36 9.20 -13.35 -8.76
N ARG A 37 8.75 -13.80 -7.59
CA ARG A 37 7.90 -13.02 -6.68
C ARG A 37 8.70 -12.50 -5.50
N VAL A 38 8.32 -11.31 -5.01
CA VAL A 38 8.91 -10.77 -3.78
C VAL A 38 8.22 -11.45 -2.60
N GLU A 39 8.96 -12.17 -1.77
CA GLU A 39 8.41 -12.77 -0.56
C GLU A 39 8.42 -11.75 0.59
N THR A 40 9.61 -11.19 0.87
CA THR A 40 9.84 -10.28 2.00
C THR A 40 10.72 -9.11 1.57
N LYS A 41 10.43 -7.92 2.11
CA LYS A 41 11.31 -6.75 2.00
C LYS A 41 11.57 -6.16 3.39
N ASN A 42 12.83 -6.17 3.81
CA ASN A 42 13.29 -5.50 5.02
C ASN A 42 13.76 -4.08 4.69
N VAL A 43 13.35 -3.12 5.50
CA VAL A 43 13.72 -1.71 5.41
C VAL A 43 14.56 -1.35 6.63
N TYR A 44 15.68 -0.70 6.38
CA TYR A 44 16.61 -0.24 7.39
C TYR A 44 16.74 1.28 7.32
N LYS A 45 16.86 1.92 8.48
CA LYS A 45 17.36 3.30 8.57
C LYS A 45 18.87 3.27 8.48
N VAL A 46 19.43 4.12 7.61
CA VAL A 46 20.86 4.37 7.52
C VAL A 46 21.21 5.44 8.55
N LYS A 47 22.24 5.19 9.36
CA LYS A 47 22.77 6.11 10.36
C LYS A 47 24.25 6.38 10.09
N GLU A 48 24.62 7.66 10.14
CA GLU A 48 26.01 8.11 9.93
C GLU A 48 26.60 7.57 8.63
N ASP A 49 25.74 7.38 7.61
CA ASP A 49 26.08 6.81 6.31
C ASP A 49 26.82 5.45 6.36
N LYS A 50 26.70 4.74 7.48
CA LYS A 50 27.50 3.54 7.77
C LYS A 50 26.68 2.40 8.40
N TYR A 51 25.77 2.71 9.33
CA TYR A 51 25.09 1.69 10.13
C TYR A 51 23.65 1.50 9.71
N LEU A 52 23.21 0.25 9.63
CA LEU A 52 21.82 -0.11 9.35
C LEU A 52 21.07 -0.45 10.63
N GLN A 53 19.89 0.14 10.79
CA GLN A 53 18.98 -0.15 11.90
C GLN A 53 17.65 -0.67 11.36
N ASN A 54 17.21 -1.85 11.84
CA ASN A 54 15.90 -2.41 11.50
C ASN A 54 14.80 -1.36 11.67
N HIS A 55 13.95 -1.21 10.65
CA HIS A 55 12.87 -0.24 10.66
C HIS A 55 11.51 -0.87 10.40
N LEU A 56 11.31 -1.41 9.20
CA LEU A 56 10.07 -2.03 8.76
C LEU A 56 10.38 -3.36 8.06
N GLN A 57 9.40 -4.25 8.06
CA GLN A 57 9.40 -5.47 7.28
C GLN A 57 8.07 -5.55 6.54
N TYR A 58 8.14 -5.88 5.25
CA TYR A 58 6.98 -6.10 4.39
C TYR A 58 6.96 -7.56 3.97
N ASN A 59 5.82 -8.22 4.11
CA ASN A 59 5.58 -9.56 3.58
C ASN A 59 4.46 -9.46 2.55
N TYR A 60 4.64 -10.12 1.41
CA TYR A 60 3.71 -10.05 0.30
C TYR A 60 3.03 -11.39 0.09
N ALA A 61 1.72 -11.34 -0.17
CA ALA A 61 0.97 -12.48 -0.68
C ALA A 61 0.48 -12.16 -2.09
N TYR A 62 0.16 -13.22 -2.83
CA TYR A 62 -0.25 -13.14 -4.22
C TYR A 62 -1.56 -13.90 -4.45
N ASP A 63 -2.38 -13.43 -5.39
CA ASP A 63 -3.56 -14.14 -5.85
C ASP A 63 -3.21 -15.26 -6.85
N ALA A 64 -4.22 -15.97 -7.35
CA ALA A 64 -4.06 -17.06 -8.31
C ALA A 64 -3.46 -16.60 -9.65
N GLU A 65 -3.63 -15.33 -10.00
CA GLU A 65 -3.11 -14.69 -11.22
C GLU A 65 -1.70 -14.13 -11.00
N GLY A 66 -1.15 -14.26 -9.80
CA GLY A 66 0.20 -13.80 -9.46
C GLY A 66 0.30 -12.30 -9.22
N ARG A 67 -0.82 -11.60 -9.01
CA ARG A 67 -0.83 -10.19 -8.59
C ARG A 67 -0.73 -10.12 -7.07
N VAL A 68 -0.21 -9.02 -6.54
CA VAL A 68 -0.13 -8.83 -5.08
C VAL A 68 -1.55 -8.78 -4.51
N SER A 69 -1.89 -9.68 -3.60
CA SER A 69 -3.19 -9.73 -2.92
C SER A 69 -3.12 -9.10 -1.53
N SER A 70 -1.95 -9.11 -0.89
CA SER A 70 -1.73 -8.39 0.36
C SER A 70 -0.29 -7.97 0.56
N LYS A 71 -0.11 -6.90 1.35
CA LYS A 71 1.18 -6.46 1.88
C LYS A 71 1.04 -6.26 3.39
N GLU A 72 1.54 -7.23 4.15
CA GLU A 72 1.63 -7.13 5.59
C GLU A 72 2.79 -6.21 5.98
N VAL A 73 2.55 -5.25 6.87
CA VAL A 73 3.59 -4.34 7.38
C VAL A 73 3.81 -4.54 8.87
N SER A 74 5.05 -4.85 9.21
CA SER A 74 5.54 -4.97 10.58
C SER A 74 6.62 -3.93 10.88
N LYS A 75 6.68 -3.46 12.12
CA LYS A 75 7.65 -2.46 12.58
C LYS A 75 8.59 -3.04 13.60
N TRP A 76 9.88 -2.70 13.50
CA TRP A 76 10.87 -3.15 14.46
C TRP A 76 10.59 -2.56 15.86
N SER A 77 10.44 -3.45 16.84
CA SER A 77 10.34 -3.11 18.25
C SER A 77 11.72 -3.25 18.88
N LYS A 78 12.37 -2.13 19.19
CA LYS A 78 13.70 -2.14 19.83
C LYS A 78 13.65 -2.77 21.23
N GLY A 79 12.56 -2.59 21.97
CA GLY A 79 12.41 -3.18 23.30
C GLY A 79 12.32 -4.71 23.24
N ASN A 80 11.53 -5.24 22.29
CA ASN A 80 11.29 -6.67 22.17
C ASN A 80 12.23 -7.40 21.19
N GLN A 81 13.15 -6.66 20.56
CA GLN A 81 14.11 -7.18 19.57
C GLN A 81 13.45 -8.03 18.47
N ARG A 82 12.27 -7.61 18.00
CA ARG A 82 11.51 -8.30 16.95
C ARG A 82 10.63 -7.36 16.15
N PHE A 83 10.22 -7.80 14.97
CA PHE A 83 9.17 -7.13 14.19
C PHE A 83 7.79 -7.40 14.80
N GLU A 84 6.99 -6.34 14.93
CA GLU A 84 5.62 -6.41 15.42
C GLU A 84 4.64 -5.93 14.36
N LYS A 85 3.61 -6.72 14.11
CA LYS A 85 2.52 -6.43 13.18
C LYS A 85 1.90 -5.07 13.44
N GLN A 86 1.70 -4.28 12.38
CA GLN A 86 1.08 -2.95 12.45
C GLN A 86 -0.23 -2.90 11.68
N TYR A 87 -0.18 -3.22 10.39
CA TYR A 87 -1.33 -3.19 9.49
C TYR A 87 -1.08 -4.08 8.28
N CYS A 88 -2.13 -4.36 7.52
CA CYS A 88 -2.08 -5.01 6.22
C CYS A 88 -2.74 -4.10 5.19
N LEU A 89 -2.18 -4.06 3.99
CA LEU A 89 -2.83 -3.52 2.80
C LEU A 89 -3.38 -4.71 2.01
N ASN A 90 -4.69 -4.78 1.86
CA ASN A 90 -5.34 -5.82 1.07
C ASN A 90 -5.71 -5.27 -0.29
N PHE A 91 -5.45 -6.04 -1.34
CA PHE A 91 -5.62 -5.62 -2.72
C PHE A 91 -6.65 -6.49 -3.39
N SER A 92 -7.59 -5.85 -4.08
CA SER A 92 -8.55 -6.52 -4.96
C SER A 92 -8.59 -5.81 -6.31
N TYR A 93 -8.89 -6.60 -7.34
CA TYR A 93 -8.84 -6.18 -8.74
C TYR A 93 -10.19 -6.45 -9.36
N ASP A 94 -10.82 -5.41 -9.90
CA ASP A 94 -12.14 -5.50 -10.52
C ASP A 94 -12.24 -4.57 -11.72
N GLY A 95 -12.56 -5.10 -12.91
CA GLY A 95 -12.90 -4.27 -14.07
C GLY A 95 -11.88 -3.22 -14.53
N GLY A 96 -10.59 -3.34 -14.16
CA GLY A 96 -9.56 -2.32 -14.43
C GLY A 96 -9.27 -1.37 -13.26
N GLU A 97 -9.97 -1.55 -12.15
CA GLU A 97 -9.73 -0.88 -10.88
C GLU A 97 -8.87 -1.74 -9.95
N VAL A 98 -8.09 -1.06 -9.13
CA VAL A 98 -7.34 -1.63 -8.02
C VAL A 98 -7.85 -1.01 -6.73
N ASN A 99 -8.49 -1.84 -5.92
CA ASN A 99 -8.99 -1.48 -4.62
C ASN A 99 -7.96 -1.86 -3.56
N VAL A 100 -7.69 -0.93 -2.64
CA VAL A 100 -6.72 -1.10 -1.57
C VAL A 100 -7.39 -0.80 -0.24
N GLU A 101 -7.48 -1.80 0.64
CA GLU A 101 -8.01 -1.62 1.99
C GLU A 101 -6.88 -1.59 3.01
N TYR A 102 -6.90 -0.57 3.88
CA TYR A 102 -6.03 -0.50 5.04
C TYR A 102 -6.71 -1.18 6.23
N ALA A 103 -6.12 -2.27 6.72
CA ALA A 103 -6.60 -3.02 7.87
C ALA A 103 -5.58 -2.97 9.00
N ALA A 104 -5.92 -2.34 10.13
CA ALA A 104 -5.02 -2.30 11.29
C ALA A 104 -4.93 -3.64 12.01
N TRP A 105 -3.77 -3.96 12.60
CA TRP A 105 -3.57 -5.16 13.41
C TRP A 105 -4.36 -5.08 14.71
N ASN A 106 -5.30 -6.00 14.90
CA ASN A 106 -6.00 -6.17 16.16
C ASN A 106 -5.34 -7.29 16.97
N ARG A 107 -4.65 -6.90 18.06
CA ARG A 107 -3.98 -7.83 18.97
C ARG A 107 -4.92 -8.80 19.69
N LYS A 108 -6.17 -8.39 19.94
CA LYS A 108 -7.17 -9.23 20.64
C LYS A 108 -7.67 -10.34 19.72
N ASP A 109 -7.96 -9.98 18.47
CA ASP A 109 -8.52 -10.91 17.48
C ASP A 109 -7.43 -11.68 16.73
N ASN A 110 -6.16 -11.31 16.93
CA ASN A 110 -5.01 -11.85 16.20
C ASN A 110 -5.20 -11.79 14.67
N ALA A 111 -5.80 -10.69 14.20
CA ALA A 111 -6.22 -10.53 12.82
C ALA A 111 -6.20 -9.06 12.38
N TYR A 112 -6.24 -8.83 11.07
CA TYR A 112 -6.35 -7.51 10.45
C TYR A 112 -7.81 -7.18 10.17
N THR A 113 -8.57 -6.84 11.22
CA THR A 113 -10.04 -6.70 11.16
C THR A 113 -10.54 -5.26 11.16
N ASP A 114 -9.69 -4.29 11.50
CA ASP A 114 -10.10 -2.89 11.63
C ASP A 114 -9.85 -2.13 10.32
N VAL A 115 -10.71 -2.39 9.33
CA VAL A 115 -10.72 -1.66 8.06
C VAL A 115 -11.45 -0.34 8.25
N LYS A 116 -10.73 0.77 8.08
CA LYS A 116 -11.28 2.13 8.23
C LYS A 116 -11.06 3.01 7.02
N THR A 117 -10.14 2.63 6.15
CA THR A 117 -9.74 3.43 5.01
C THR A 117 -9.59 2.51 3.82
N LYS A 118 -10.08 2.96 2.67
CA LYS A 118 -9.80 2.31 1.40
C LYS A 118 -9.39 3.34 0.36
N ALA A 119 -8.64 2.90 -0.63
CA ALA A 119 -8.31 3.66 -1.81
C ALA A 119 -8.70 2.88 -3.06
N VAL A 120 -9.10 3.60 -4.11
CA VAL A 120 -9.44 3.06 -5.41
C VAL A 120 -8.55 3.72 -6.44
N TYR A 121 -7.86 2.91 -7.23
CA TYR A 121 -7.06 3.35 -8.37
C TYR A 121 -7.73 2.85 -9.64
N GLN A 122 -8.07 3.75 -10.55
CA GLN A 122 -8.52 3.40 -11.89
C GLN A 122 -7.40 3.77 -12.86
N ILE A 123 -6.88 2.78 -13.58
CA ILE A 123 -5.74 2.98 -14.47
C ILE A 123 -6.17 2.63 -15.88
N ASN A 124 -6.09 3.61 -16.78
CA ASN A 124 -6.39 3.41 -18.19
C ASN A 124 -5.33 4.09 -19.07
N GLY A 125 -5.47 3.96 -20.39
CA GLY A 125 -4.52 4.55 -21.34
C GLY A 125 -4.44 6.08 -21.30
N MET A 126 -5.35 6.77 -20.61
CA MET A 126 -5.42 8.23 -20.52
C MET A 126 -4.84 8.77 -19.20
N GLY A 127 -4.62 7.92 -18.20
CA GLY A 127 -4.05 8.34 -16.91
C GLY A 127 -4.53 7.50 -15.74
N VAL A 128 -4.34 8.05 -14.54
CA VAL A 128 -4.73 7.43 -13.26
C VAL A 128 -5.74 8.33 -12.58
N ASN A 129 -6.86 7.73 -12.15
CA ASN A 129 -7.74 8.33 -11.16
C ASN A 129 -7.48 7.66 -9.80
N TYR A 130 -7.38 8.48 -8.75
CA TYR A 130 -7.17 8.07 -7.38
C TYR A 130 -8.25 8.67 -6.49
N GLN A 131 -8.93 7.81 -5.74
CA GLN A 131 -9.89 8.20 -4.72
C GLN A 131 -9.56 7.49 -3.41
N SER A 132 -9.73 8.18 -2.28
CA SER A 132 -9.61 7.58 -0.95
C SER A 132 -10.84 7.87 -0.12
N TYR A 133 -11.20 6.90 0.72
CA TYR A 133 -12.42 6.93 1.50
C TYR A 133 -12.16 6.53 2.94
N GLU A 134 -12.92 7.10 3.87
CA GLU A 134 -12.95 6.71 5.28
C GLU A 134 -14.32 6.16 5.65
N TRP A 135 -14.35 5.09 6.46
CA TRP A 135 -15.59 4.45 6.87
C TRP A 135 -16.32 5.28 7.93
N ASN A 136 -17.51 5.78 7.57
CA ASN A 136 -18.41 6.46 8.49
C ASN A 136 -19.31 5.43 9.19
N LYS A 137 -18.97 5.12 10.45
CA LYS A 137 -19.75 4.17 11.26
C LYS A 137 -21.19 4.63 11.53
N LYS A 138 -21.46 5.95 11.57
CA LYS A 138 -22.78 6.48 11.87
C LYS A 138 -23.74 6.29 10.71
N GLU A 139 -23.24 6.52 9.49
CA GLU A 139 -24.01 6.45 8.26
C GLU A 139 -23.90 5.08 7.57
N SER A 140 -23.01 4.21 8.05
CA SER A 140 -22.69 2.92 7.42
C SER A 140 -22.29 3.10 5.94
N SER A 141 -21.49 4.14 5.66
CA SER A 141 -21.11 4.56 4.32
C SER A 141 -19.61 4.89 4.24
N TRP A 142 -19.10 4.93 3.01
CA TRP A 142 -17.75 5.39 2.72
C TRP A 142 -17.77 6.87 2.34
N ASN A 143 -17.07 7.70 3.11
CA ASN A 143 -16.95 9.13 2.83
C ASN A 143 -15.72 9.38 1.98
N LEU A 144 -15.86 10.07 0.85
CA LEU A 144 -14.74 10.50 0.01
C LEU A 144 -13.88 11.52 0.78
N MET A 145 -12.58 11.27 0.82
CA MET A 145 -11.60 12.10 1.55
C MET A 145 -10.70 12.88 0.61
N VAL A 146 -10.21 12.21 -0.43
CA VAL A 146 -9.31 12.79 -1.43
C VAL A 146 -9.66 12.20 -2.78
N GLU A 147 -9.65 13.04 -3.80
CA GLU A 147 -9.72 12.65 -5.21
C GLU A 147 -8.60 13.37 -5.97
N HIS A 148 -7.95 12.65 -6.87
CA HIS A 148 -6.95 13.20 -7.76
C HIS A 148 -6.96 12.44 -9.09
N SER A 149 -7.04 13.18 -10.19
CA SER A 149 -6.96 12.62 -11.54
C SER A 149 -5.76 13.21 -12.26
N THR A 150 -5.02 12.36 -12.97
CA THR A 150 -4.00 12.79 -13.92
C THR A 150 -4.52 12.84 -15.36
N GLN A 151 -5.81 12.58 -15.57
CA GLN A 151 -6.42 12.67 -16.89
C GLN A 151 -6.57 14.14 -17.28
N PRO A 152 -6.38 14.51 -18.57
CA PRO A 152 -6.61 15.86 -19.04
C PRO A 152 -8.07 16.31 -18.74
N GLU A 153 -8.25 17.53 -18.25
CA GLU A 153 -9.55 18.06 -17.79
C GLU A 153 -10.65 18.15 -18.89
N GLU A 154 -10.33 17.87 -20.16
CA GLU A 154 -11.25 18.03 -21.30
C GLU A 154 -12.33 16.93 -21.45
N ILE A 155 -12.42 15.94 -20.55
CA ILE A 155 -13.43 14.84 -20.64
C ILE A 155 -14.36 14.76 -19.40
N ILE A 156 -14.63 15.87 -18.70
CA ILE A 156 -15.69 15.91 -17.66
C ILE A 156 -17.06 16.33 -18.26
N LEU A 157 -17.13 16.70 -19.54
CA LEU A 157 -18.34 17.30 -20.12
C LEU A 157 -19.39 16.33 -20.69
N PHE A 158 -19.28 15.01 -20.50
CA PHE A 158 -20.20 14.04 -21.11
C PHE A 158 -20.87 13.02 -20.18
N ALA A 159 -20.87 13.23 -18.86
CA ALA A 159 -21.57 12.33 -17.93
C ALA A 159 -22.83 12.94 -17.26
N GLU A 160 -23.32 14.09 -17.72
CA GLU A 160 -24.69 14.54 -17.43
C GLU A 160 -25.55 14.48 -18.70
N LYS A 161 -26.23 13.35 -18.88
CA LYS A 161 -27.52 13.29 -19.57
C LYS A 161 -28.35 12.09 -19.14
#